data_AF-A0A444S386-F1
#
_entry.id   AF-A0A444S386-F1
#
_cell.length_a   1.000
_cell.length_b   1.000
_cell.length_c   1.000
_cell.angle_alpha   90.00
_cell.angle_beta   90.00
_cell.angle_gamma   90.00
#
_symmetry.space_group_name_H-M   'P 1'
#
loop_
_entity.id
_entity.type
_entity.pdbx_description
1 polymer ?
#
loop_
_entity_poly.entity_id
_entity_poly.type
_entity_poly.pdbx_seq_one_letter_code
_entity_poly.pdbx_strand_id
1 'polypeptide(L)'
;MMPGPPVPQPHRRRRRNRHLIPTPPGSTPHAANADGPARGGARRGSNPAAAAAGDSIDAASKAQGRIHGEDMRTWFQTYALSIEVYICANKFLMNDFKAAIRRRCVDMLETAGGDAATPEVLRLCAALYAGVPESDLLLKMVFARIGFLQPLLWQRTPQETSEFLIGHPDVAALVLREAALRREEDIGGQSLPSMEVAPPLGPPPPPFGGATVVYPYARVHPGPAIWD
;
A
#
# COMPACT_ATOMS: atom_id res chain seq x y z
N MET A 1 30.07 -37.40 -52.13
CA MET A 1 29.36 -36.09 -52.13
C MET A 1 28.51 -36.03 -50.87
N MET A 2 28.87 -35.18 -49.91
CA MET A 2 28.13 -35.00 -48.66
C MET A 2 27.31 -33.69 -48.74
N PRO A 3 26.03 -33.68 -48.31
CA PRO A 3 25.20 -32.48 -48.35
C PRO A 3 25.53 -31.51 -47.20
N GLY A 4 25.61 -30.22 -47.52
CA GLY A 4 25.89 -29.14 -46.57
C GLY A 4 24.69 -28.74 -45.69
N PRO A 5 24.90 -27.92 -44.64
CA PRO A 5 23.88 -27.60 -43.64
C PRO A 5 22.85 -26.56 -44.13
N PRO A 6 21.62 -26.56 -43.58
CA PRO A 6 20.53 -25.69 -44.04
C PRO A 6 20.62 -24.25 -43.50
N VAL A 7 20.22 -23.29 -44.33
CA VAL A 7 20.13 -21.85 -44.04
C VAL A 7 18.84 -21.52 -43.24
N PRO A 8 18.84 -20.58 -42.27
CA PRO A 8 17.64 -20.20 -41.51
C PRO A 8 16.71 -19.27 -42.30
N GLN A 9 15.39 -19.55 -42.27
CA GLN A 9 14.35 -18.67 -42.83
C GLN A 9 13.90 -17.60 -41.80
N PRO A 10 13.59 -16.35 -42.22
CA PRO A 10 13.11 -15.31 -41.33
C PRO A 10 11.62 -15.43 -40.98
N HIS A 11 11.32 -15.21 -39.70
CA HIS A 11 9.98 -15.27 -39.10
C HIS A 11 8.98 -14.29 -39.73
N ARG A 12 7.94 -14.81 -40.39
CA ARG A 12 6.74 -14.04 -40.77
C ARG A 12 5.95 -13.65 -39.51
N ARG A 13 5.91 -12.36 -39.18
CA ARG A 13 5.01 -11.76 -38.19
C ARG A 13 3.55 -12.10 -38.52
N ARG A 14 2.98 -13.05 -37.79
CA ARG A 14 1.57 -13.42 -37.87
C ARG A 14 0.74 -12.30 -37.19
N ARG A 15 0.24 -11.35 -37.99
CA ARG A 15 -0.83 -10.43 -37.57
C ARG A 15 -2.00 -11.26 -37.06
N ARG A 16 -2.18 -11.32 -35.74
CA ARG A 16 -3.28 -12.08 -35.13
C ARG A 16 -4.56 -11.27 -35.30
N ASN A 17 -5.43 -11.85 -36.12
CA ASN A 17 -6.73 -11.38 -36.51
C ASN A 17 -7.57 -11.05 -35.27
N ARG A 18 -8.10 -9.82 -35.23
CA ARG A 18 -9.00 -9.30 -34.20
C ARG A 18 -10.35 -9.96 -34.42
N HIS A 19 -10.55 -11.13 -33.80
CA HIS A 19 -11.84 -11.81 -33.84
C HIS A 19 -12.85 -11.02 -33.00
N LEU A 20 -13.83 -10.48 -33.72
CA LEU A 20 -15.03 -9.82 -33.23
C LEU A 20 -15.79 -10.78 -32.28
N ILE A 21 -16.09 -10.30 -31.07
CA ILE A 21 -16.96 -10.99 -30.10
C ILE A 21 -18.41 -10.71 -30.53
N PRO A 22 -19.25 -11.74 -30.80
CA PRO A 22 -20.67 -11.54 -31.02
C PRO A 22 -21.35 -11.20 -29.69
N THR A 23 -21.90 -9.99 -29.56
CA THR A 23 -22.74 -9.60 -28.43
C THR A 23 -24.14 -10.23 -28.56
N PRO A 24 -24.73 -10.75 -27.47
CA PRO A 24 -26.10 -11.27 -27.46
C PRO A 24 -27.15 -10.17 -27.70
N PRO A 25 -28.34 -10.50 -28.24
CA PRO A 25 -29.35 -9.52 -28.60
C PRO A 25 -30.10 -9.04 -27.36
N GLY A 26 -30.12 -7.72 -27.10
CA GLY A 26 -30.91 -7.16 -26.00
C GLY A 26 -30.39 -5.89 -25.33
N SER A 27 -29.33 -5.24 -25.80
CA SER A 27 -28.84 -3.98 -25.21
C SER A 27 -29.13 -2.81 -26.14
N THR A 28 -30.05 -1.95 -25.70
CA THR A 28 -30.34 -0.65 -26.29
C THR A 28 -29.10 0.25 -26.25
N PRO A 29 -28.76 0.98 -27.33
CA PRO A 29 -27.74 2.01 -27.27
C PRO A 29 -28.33 3.22 -26.54
N HIS A 30 -27.78 3.57 -25.37
CA HIS A 30 -28.11 4.86 -24.77
C HIS A 30 -27.39 5.95 -25.58
N ALA A 31 -28.19 6.69 -26.33
CA ALA A 31 -27.76 7.74 -27.22
C ALA A 31 -27.00 8.84 -26.47
N ALA A 32 -25.92 9.27 -27.09
CA ALA A 32 -25.26 10.53 -26.83
C ALA A 32 -26.27 11.67 -26.92
N ASN A 33 -26.43 12.43 -25.84
CA ASN A 33 -27.04 13.76 -25.88
C ASN A 33 -25.97 14.79 -25.57
N ALA A 34 -25.47 15.41 -26.64
CA ALA A 34 -24.85 16.73 -26.62
C ALA A 34 -25.46 17.49 -27.79
N ASP A 35 -26.17 18.59 -27.53
CA ASP A 35 -25.83 19.90 -28.09
C ASP A 35 -26.91 20.96 -27.81
N GLY A 36 -26.50 22.02 -27.09
CA GLY A 36 -27.25 23.26 -26.85
C GLY A 36 -26.50 24.17 -25.86
N PRO A 37 -26.42 25.50 -26.07
CA PRO A 37 -25.15 26.14 -26.40
C PRO A 37 -24.40 26.82 -25.24
N ALA A 38 -23.10 27.00 -25.50
CA ALA A 38 -22.12 27.69 -24.69
C ALA A 38 -22.53 29.12 -24.29
N ARG A 39 -22.36 29.44 -23.00
CA ARG A 39 -22.06 30.78 -22.50
C ARG A 39 -21.07 30.68 -21.33
N GLY A 40 -19.98 31.43 -21.47
CA GLY A 40 -18.76 31.27 -20.69
C GLY A 40 -18.85 31.69 -19.22
N GLY A 41 -17.77 31.39 -18.51
CA GLY A 41 -17.55 31.83 -17.14
C GLY A 41 -16.43 31.04 -16.49
N ALA A 42 -15.20 31.49 -16.64
CA ALA A 42 -14.06 31.00 -15.90
C ALA A 42 -14.31 31.14 -14.39
N ARG A 43 -14.41 30.02 -13.68
CA ARG A 43 -14.13 29.94 -12.24
C ARG A 43 -13.40 28.64 -11.95
N ARG A 44 -12.13 28.81 -11.57
CA ARG A 44 -11.21 27.82 -11.03
C ARG A 44 -11.80 27.23 -9.75
N GLY A 45 -12.55 26.13 -9.89
CA GLY A 45 -12.98 25.28 -8.79
C GLY A 45 -12.03 24.10 -8.68
N SER A 46 -11.34 23.99 -7.55
CA SER A 46 -10.55 22.84 -7.15
C SER A 46 -11.43 21.59 -7.04
N ASN A 47 -11.44 20.74 -8.06
CA ASN A 47 -12.05 19.42 -7.99
C ASN A 47 -11.12 18.45 -7.25
N PRO A 48 -11.57 17.77 -6.17
CA PRO A 48 -10.80 16.71 -5.50
C PRO A 48 -10.71 15.41 -6.31
N ALA A 49 -11.28 15.37 -7.52
CA ALA A 49 -11.34 14.17 -8.37
C ALA A 49 -10.01 13.83 -9.10
N ALA A 50 -9.04 14.74 -9.13
CA ALA A 50 -7.75 14.48 -9.80
C ALA A 50 -6.76 13.66 -8.95
N ALA A 51 -6.96 13.60 -7.63
CA ALA A 51 -6.14 12.76 -6.74
C ALA A 51 -6.47 11.25 -6.86
N ALA A 52 -7.63 10.89 -7.42
CA ALA A 52 -8.06 9.51 -7.63
C ALA A 52 -7.53 8.89 -8.94
N ALA A 53 -6.94 9.69 -9.84
CA ALA A 53 -6.49 9.20 -11.15
C ALA A 53 -5.12 8.49 -11.08
N GLY A 54 -4.26 8.87 -10.13
CA GLY A 54 -2.97 8.21 -9.89
C GLY A 54 -3.09 6.79 -9.33
N ASP A 55 -4.16 6.53 -8.59
CA ASP A 55 -4.43 5.22 -7.95
C ASP A 55 -4.92 4.16 -8.95
N SER A 56 -5.39 4.58 -10.12
CA SER A 56 -6.08 3.69 -11.06
C SER A 56 -5.15 2.72 -11.79
N ILE A 57 -3.90 3.13 -12.05
CA ILE A 57 -2.91 2.31 -12.77
C ILE A 57 -2.28 1.28 -11.81
N ASP A 58 -2.02 1.68 -10.56
CA ASP A 58 -1.52 0.78 -9.51
C ASP A 58 -2.60 -0.20 -9.03
N ALA A 59 -3.86 0.23 -8.92
CA ALA A 59 -4.98 -0.65 -8.58
C ALA A 59 -5.28 -1.68 -9.68
N ALA A 60 -5.11 -1.32 -10.96
CA ALA A 60 -5.29 -2.23 -12.09
C ALA A 60 -4.16 -3.27 -12.18
N SER A 61 -2.91 -2.89 -11.91
CA SER A 61 -1.78 -3.82 -11.84
C SER A 61 -1.89 -4.78 -10.65
N LYS A 62 -2.34 -4.29 -9.48
CA LYS A 62 -2.68 -5.13 -8.30
C LYS A 62 -3.87 -6.07 -8.54
N ALA A 63 -4.79 -5.72 -9.44
CA ALA A 63 -5.97 -6.52 -9.73
C ALA A 63 -5.66 -7.76 -10.58
N GLN A 64 -4.62 -7.70 -11.41
CA GLN A 64 -4.30 -8.74 -12.39
C GLN A 64 -3.61 -9.98 -11.77
N GLY A 65 -3.27 -9.95 -10.48
CA GLY A 65 -2.64 -11.07 -9.74
C GLY A 65 -3.41 -11.51 -8.49
N ARG A 66 -4.69 -11.13 -8.33
CA ARG A 66 -5.48 -11.51 -7.15
C ARG A 66 -5.82 -13.00 -7.18
N ILE A 67 -5.53 -13.66 -6.08
CA ILE A 67 -5.77 -15.08 -5.87
C ILE A 67 -7.31 -15.26 -5.71
N HIS A 68 -7.94 -16.16 -6.46
CA HIS A 68 -9.40 -16.32 -6.46
C HIS A 68 -9.83 -17.79 -6.30
N GLY A 69 -10.96 -18.02 -5.61
CA GLY A 69 -11.61 -19.33 -5.54
C GLY A 69 -10.72 -20.46 -4.99
N GLU A 70 -10.53 -21.51 -5.79
CA GLU A 70 -9.69 -22.67 -5.44
C GLU A 70 -8.24 -22.28 -5.15
N ASP A 71 -7.72 -21.26 -5.83
CA ASP A 71 -6.37 -20.76 -5.60
C ASP A 71 -6.24 -20.16 -4.20
N MET A 72 -7.30 -19.53 -3.67
CA MET A 72 -7.30 -18.99 -2.30
C MET A 72 -7.29 -20.10 -1.26
N ARG A 73 -7.99 -21.20 -1.51
CA ARG A 73 -7.99 -22.36 -0.62
C ARG A 73 -6.60 -23.01 -0.59
N THR A 74 -5.98 -23.20 -1.75
CA THR A 74 -4.62 -23.73 -1.87
C THR A 74 -3.60 -22.79 -1.22
N TRP A 75 -3.74 -21.48 -1.45
CA TRP A 75 -2.90 -20.47 -0.80
C TRP A 75 -3.02 -20.57 0.73
N PHE A 76 -4.25 -20.61 1.25
CA PHE A 76 -4.50 -20.69 2.68
C PHE A 76 -3.89 -21.95 3.29
N GLN A 77 -4.09 -23.12 2.66
CA GLN A 77 -3.48 -24.37 3.12
C GLN A 77 -1.95 -24.30 3.14
N THR A 78 -1.36 -23.72 2.10
CA THR A 78 0.09 -23.52 2.01
C THR A 78 0.60 -22.56 3.08
N TYR A 79 -0.16 -21.49 3.36
CA TYR A 79 0.17 -20.51 4.37
C TYR A 79 0.07 -21.09 5.78
N ALA A 80 -1.02 -21.82 6.08
CA ALA A 80 -1.21 -22.54 7.33
C ALA A 80 -0.06 -23.52 7.61
N LEU A 81 0.30 -24.34 6.62
CA LEU A 81 1.44 -25.26 6.72
C LEU A 81 2.75 -24.51 6.98
N SER A 82 2.96 -23.37 6.32
CA SER A 82 4.18 -22.56 6.51
C SER A 82 4.30 -22.02 7.94
N ILE A 83 3.17 -21.61 8.54
CA ILE A 83 3.11 -21.20 9.96
C ILE A 83 3.39 -22.38 10.89
N GLU A 84 2.76 -23.55 10.65
CA GLU A 84 2.97 -24.75 11.47
C GLU A 84 4.43 -25.22 11.44
N VAL A 85 5.05 -25.24 10.26
CA VAL A 85 6.46 -25.60 10.10
C VAL A 85 7.36 -24.56 10.78
N TYR A 86 7.01 -23.27 10.74
CA TYR A 86 7.74 -22.24 11.48
C TYR A 86 7.70 -22.46 12.99
N ILE A 87 6.52 -22.75 13.55
CA ILE A 87 6.33 -23.06 14.97
C ILE A 87 7.13 -24.33 15.34
N CYS A 88 7.11 -25.34 14.48
CA CYS A 88 7.92 -26.56 14.65
C CYS A 88 9.42 -26.23 14.67
N ALA A 89 9.91 -25.47 13.70
CA ALA A 89 11.30 -25.01 13.64
C ALA A 89 11.70 -24.22 14.89
N ASN A 90 10.79 -23.41 15.44
CA ASN A 90 11.01 -22.71 16.71
C ASN A 90 11.16 -23.67 17.89
N LYS A 91 10.28 -24.68 18.01
CA LYS A 91 10.33 -25.69 19.08
C LYS A 91 11.63 -26.51 19.06
N PHE A 92 12.15 -26.80 17.87
CA PHE A 92 13.39 -27.55 17.69
C PHE A 92 14.64 -26.67 17.51
N LEU A 93 14.54 -25.36 17.75
CA LEU A 93 15.65 -24.39 17.71
C LEU A 93 16.39 -24.35 16.36
N MET A 94 15.68 -24.63 15.26
CA MET A 94 16.23 -24.64 13.90
C MET A 94 16.28 -23.22 13.32
N ASN A 95 17.19 -22.38 13.84
CA ASN A 95 17.20 -20.94 13.55
C ASN A 95 17.37 -20.57 12.07
N ASP A 96 18.25 -21.26 11.34
CA ASP A 96 18.47 -20.97 9.90
C ASP A 96 17.24 -21.32 9.07
N PHE A 97 16.61 -22.44 9.39
CA PHE A 97 15.38 -22.88 8.74
C PHE A 97 14.22 -21.94 9.06
N LYS A 98 14.11 -21.52 10.33
CA LYS A 98 13.15 -20.51 10.80
C LYS A 98 13.32 -19.19 10.03
N ALA A 99 14.55 -18.72 9.82
CA ALA A 99 14.83 -17.51 9.06
C ALA A 99 14.36 -17.61 7.59
N ALA A 100 14.56 -18.76 6.94
CA ALA A 100 14.10 -19.00 5.58
C ALA A 100 12.56 -19.04 5.47
N ILE A 101 11.89 -19.72 6.41
CA ILE A 101 10.42 -19.79 6.43
C ILE A 101 9.80 -18.43 6.72
N ARG A 102 10.38 -17.67 7.66
CA ARG A 102 9.88 -16.32 8.00
C ARG A 102 9.71 -15.46 6.75
N ARG A 103 10.74 -15.41 5.91
CA ARG A 103 10.71 -14.62 4.68
C ARG A 103 9.57 -15.09 3.77
N ARG A 104 9.45 -16.39 3.55
CA ARG A 104 8.37 -16.97 2.75
C ARG A 104 6.98 -16.64 3.29
N CYS A 105 6.77 -16.71 4.61
CA CYS A 105 5.47 -16.38 5.22
C CYS A 105 5.10 -14.92 4.97
N VAL A 106 6.05 -13.99 5.10
CA VAL A 106 5.79 -12.57 4.83
C VAL A 106 5.49 -12.34 3.34
N ASP A 107 6.31 -12.89 2.45
CA ASP A 107 6.12 -12.77 0.99
C ASP A 107 4.73 -13.31 0.55
N MET A 108 4.29 -14.43 1.13
CA MET A 108 2.96 -15.01 0.86
C MET A 108 1.81 -14.10 1.32
N LEU A 109 1.97 -13.43 2.46
CA LEU A 109 0.96 -12.51 2.98
C LEU A 109 0.94 -11.18 2.19
N GLU A 110 2.10 -10.74 1.72
CA GLU A 110 2.22 -9.55 0.87
C GLU A 110 1.60 -9.76 -0.52
N THR A 111 1.86 -10.92 -1.12
CA THR A 111 1.31 -11.30 -2.43
C THR A 111 -0.21 -11.49 -2.41
N ALA A 112 -0.77 -12.09 -1.35
CA ALA A 112 -2.22 -12.17 -1.18
C ALA A 112 -2.86 -10.80 -0.86
N GLY A 113 -2.13 -9.92 -0.18
CA GLY A 113 -2.57 -8.56 0.10
C GLY A 113 -3.94 -8.51 0.80
N GLY A 114 -4.89 -7.80 0.18
CA GLY A 114 -6.23 -7.65 0.73
C GLY A 114 -7.04 -8.96 0.79
N ASP A 115 -6.72 -9.94 -0.05
CA ASP A 115 -7.45 -11.21 -0.10
C ASP A 115 -7.14 -12.10 1.12
N ALA A 116 -6.04 -11.83 1.83
CA ALA A 116 -5.73 -12.47 3.10
C ALA A 116 -6.61 -12.00 4.28
N ALA A 117 -7.44 -10.96 4.10
CA ALA A 117 -8.37 -10.48 5.12
C ALA A 117 -9.54 -11.47 5.30
N THR A 118 -9.24 -12.57 5.99
CA THR A 118 -10.15 -13.69 6.27
C THR A 118 -10.06 -14.12 7.74
N PRO A 119 -11.14 -14.65 8.31
CA PRO A 119 -11.16 -15.11 9.70
C PRO A 119 -10.22 -16.31 9.92
N GLU A 120 -9.97 -17.13 8.90
CA GLU A 120 -9.02 -18.24 8.98
C GLU A 120 -7.58 -17.75 9.26
N VAL A 121 -7.18 -16.64 8.66
CA VAL A 121 -5.84 -16.04 8.89
C VAL A 121 -5.73 -15.48 10.31
N LEU A 122 -6.82 -14.98 10.91
CA LEU A 122 -6.84 -14.59 12.32
C LEU A 122 -6.62 -15.80 13.24
N ARG A 123 -7.24 -16.95 12.95
CA ARG A 123 -6.99 -18.20 13.70
C ARG A 123 -5.52 -18.63 13.62
N LEU A 124 -4.87 -18.46 12.46
CA LEU A 124 -3.42 -18.69 12.33
C LEU A 124 -2.58 -17.71 13.16
N CYS A 125 -3.02 -16.47 13.33
CA CYS A 125 -2.34 -15.50 14.21
C CYS A 125 -2.38 -15.96 15.67
N ALA A 126 -3.51 -16.49 16.14
CA ALA A 126 -3.61 -17.08 17.48
C ALA A 126 -2.69 -18.31 17.63
N ALA A 127 -2.64 -19.18 16.62
CA ALA A 127 -1.74 -20.33 16.62
C ALA A 127 -0.25 -19.90 16.65
N LEU A 128 0.11 -18.87 15.87
CA LEU A 128 1.46 -18.31 15.86
C LEU A 128 1.81 -17.74 17.24
N TYR A 129 0.94 -16.93 17.83
CA TYR A 129 1.14 -16.37 19.17
C TYR A 129 1.35 -17.45 20.24
N ALA A 130 0.59 -18.54 20.19
CA ALA A 130 0.77 -19.66 21.12
C ALA A 130 2.07 -20.46 20.87
N GLY A 131 2.64 -20.36 19.65
CA GLY A 131 3.76 -21.19 19.21
C GLY A 131 5.14 -20.55 19.31
N VAL A 132 5.23 -19.22 19.45
CA VAL A 132 6.49 -18.46 19.48
C VAL A 132 6.44 -17.35 20.55
N PRO A 133 7.60 -16.89 21.09
CA PRO A 133 7.61 -15.77 22.02
C PRO A 133 7.15 -14.47 21.37
N GLU A 134 6.62 -13.53 22.15
CA GLU A 134 6.19 -12.20 21.68
C GLU A 134 7.30 -11.39 21.00
N SER A 135 8.56 -11.65 21.36
CA SER A 135 9.73 -11.03 20.74
C SER A 135 10.03 -11.57 19.35
N ASP A 136 9.34 -12.62 18.89
CA ASP A 136 9.59 -13.28 17.61
C ASP A 136 9.35 -12.35 16.42
N LEU A 137 10.31 -12.33 15.50
CA LEU A 137 10.28 -11.43 14.35
C LEU A 137 9.15 -11.76 13.36
N LEU A 138 8.83 -13.04 13.12
CA LEU A 138 7.72 -13.38 12.22
C LEU A 138 6.40 -12.91 12.82
N LEU A 139 6.19 -13.14 14.11
CA LEU A 139 4.98 -12.71 14.82
C LEU A 139 4.76 -11.21 14.63
N LYS A 140 5.77 -10.39 14.94
CA LYS A 140 5.70 -8.93 14.77
C LYS A 140 5.39 -8.49 13.35
N MET A 141 6.00 -9.14 12.35
CA MET A 141 5.77 -8.82 10.93
C MET A 141 4.37 -9.19 10.48
N VAL A 142 3.91 -10.40 10.80
CA VAL A 142 2.55 -10.86 10.46
C VAL A 142 1.52 -9.99 11.16
N PHE A 143 1.69 -9.73 12.46
CA PHE A 143 0.71 -9.01 13.26
C PHE A 143 0.50 -7.58 12.78
N ALA A 144 1.56 -6.85 12.45
CA ALA A 144 1.37 -5.53 11.87
C ALA A 144 0.65 -5.60 10.52
N ARG A 145 1.01 -6.57 9.67
CA ARG A 145 0.34 -6.72 8.36
C ARG A 145 -1.14 -6.99 8.52
N ILE A 146 -1.52 -7.88 9.44
CA ILE A 146 -2.93 -8.13 9.79
C ILE A 146 -3.60 -6.90 10.39
N GLY A 147 -2.89 -6.10 11.19
CA GLY A 147 -3.43 -4.85 11.72
C GLY A 147 -3.76 -3.83 10.62
N PHE A 148 -3.00 -3.80 9.51
CA PHE A 148 -3.40 -3.03 8.33
C PHE A 148 -4.60 -3.61 7.57
N LEU A 149 -4.85 -4.92 7.70
CA LEU A 149 -6.02 -5.59 7.12
C LEU A 149 -7.29 -5.48 7.98
N GLN A 150 -7.19 -4.99 9.23
CA GLN A 150 -8.34 -4.82 10.14
C GLN A 150 -9.54 -4.12 9.48
N PRO A 151 -9.40 -3.00 8.75
CA PRO A 151 -10.56 -2.39 8.08
C PRO A 151 -11.26 -3.32 7.09
N LEU A 152 -10.51 -4.14 6.34
CA LEU A 152 -11.07 -5.10 5.39
C LEU A 152 -11.75 -6.28 6.09
N LEU A 153 -11.19 -6.75 7.21
CA LEU A 153 -11.80 -7.79 8.04
C LEU A 153 -13.16 -7.33 8.57
N TRP A 154 -13.25 -6.11 9.09
CA TRP A 154 -14.50 -5.52 9.55
C TRP A 154 -15.52 -5.29 8.42
N GLN A 155 -15.06 -4.99 7.20
CA GLN A 155 -15.95 -4.83 6.05
C GLN A 155 -16.51 -6.17 5.54
N ARG A 156 -15.69 -7.24 5.53
CA ARG A 156 -16.04 -8.53 4.93
C ARG A 156 -16.72 -9.48 5.91
N THR A 157 -16.20 -9.58 7.13
CA THR A 157 -16.60 -10.59 8.13
C THR A 157 -16.66 -9.97 9.54
N PRO A 158 -17.54 -8.99 9.80
CA PRO A 158 -17.55 -8.25 11.06
C PRO A 158 -17.89 -9.12 12.27
N GLN A 159 -18.83 -10.06 12.15
CA GLN A 159 -19.23 -10.92 13.27
C GLN A 159 -18.08 -11.83 13.71
N GLU A 160 -17.47 -12.57 12.79
CA GLU A 160 -16.35 -13.46 13.09
C GLU A 160 -15.11 -12.70 13.55
N THR A 161 -14.85 -11.52 12.98
CA THR A 161 -13.75 -10.65 13.44
C THR A 161 -13.99 -10.20 14.88
N SER A 162 -15.21 -9.75 15.21
CA SER A 162 -15.56 -9.34 16.56
C SER A 162 -15.45 -10.50 17.55
N GLU A 163 -15.99 -11.67 17.21
CA GLU A 163 -15.93 -12.86 18.05
C GLU A 163 -14.48 -13.27 18.33
N PHE A 164 -13.64 -13.30 17.30
CA PHE A 164 -12.22 -13.61 17.44
C PHE A 164 -11.49 -12.62 18.35
N LEU A 165 -11.69 -11.31 18.16
CA LEU A 165 -10.99 -10.29 18.95
C LEU A 165 -11.42 -10.31 20.41
N ILE A 166 -12.69 -10.62 20.70
CA ILE A 166 -13.18 -10.80 22.07
C ILE A 166 -12.60 -12.07 22.69
N GLY A 167 -12.51 -13.17 21.93
CA GLY A 167 -11.94 -14.44 22.39
C GLY A 167 -10.42 -14.41 22.57
N HIS A 168 -9.71 -13.52 21.89
CA HIS A 168 -8.25 -13.42 21.89
C HIS A 168 -7.76 -11.98 22.12
N PRO A 169 -7.99 -11.40 23.32
CA PRO A 169 -7.67 -9.99 23.59
C PRO A 169 -6.16 -9.70 23.49
N ASP A 170 -5.30 -10.63 23.88
CA ASP A 170 -3.83 -10.45 23.82
C ASP A 170 -3.34 -10.37 22.37
N VAL A 171 -3.89 -11.25 21.50
CA VAL A 171 -3.59 -11.24 20.07
C VAL A 171 -4.08 -9.93 19.45
N ALA A 172 -5.30 -9.49 19.79
CA ALA A 172 -5.84 -8.22 19.32
C ALA A 172 -4.95 -7.03 19.72
N ALA A 173 -4.54 -6.97 20.99
CA ALA A 173 -3.68 -5.90 21.51
C ALA A 173 -2.32 -5.87 20.79
N LEU A 174 -1.71 -7.03 20.57
CA LEU A 174 -0.43 -7.11 19.84
C LEU A 174 -0.58 -6.75 18.37
N VAL A 175 -1.64 -7.19 17.69
CA VAL A 175 -1.92 -6.81 16.29
C VAL A 175 -2.03 -5.29 16.16
N LEU A 176 -2.77 -4.64 17.07
CA LEU A 176 -2.92 -3.19 17.08
C LEU A 176 -1.59 -2.48 17.39
N ARG A 177 -0.85 -2.95 18.40
CA ARG A 177 0.46 -2.41 18.79
C ARG A 177 1.46 -2.44 17.64
N GLU A 178 1.65 -3.61 17.03
CA GLU A 178 2.63 -3.80 15.96
C GLU A 178 2.26 -3.01 14.69
N ALA A 179 0.96 -2.85 14.41
CA ALA A 179 0.51 -1.99 13.31
C ALA A 179 0.68 -0.50 13.62
N ALA A 180 0.45 -0.06 14.86
CA ALA A 180 0.67 1.31 15.28
C ALA A 180 2.16 1.69 15.20
N LEU A 181 3.07 0.85 15.70
CA LEU A 181 4.51 1.07 15.63
C LEU A 181 5.00 1.27 14.19
N ARG A 182 4.50 0.48 13.23
CA ARG A 182 4.87 0.66 11.82
C ARG A 182 4.29 1.93 11.19
N ARG A 183 3.10 2.36 11.60
CA ARG A 183 2.58 3.67 11.17
C ARG A 183 3.43 4.81 11.69
N GLU A 184 3.92 4.71 12.93
CA GLU A 184 4.81 5.71 13.52
C GLU A 184 6.16 5.77 12.80
N GLU A 185 6.71 4.62 12.40
CA GLU A 185 7.92 4.54 11.57
C GLU A 185 7.72 5.20 10.19
N ASP A 186 6.58 4.96 9.54
CA ASP A 186 6.24 5.60 8.26
C ASP A 186 6.08 7.13 8.42
N ILE A 187 5.44 7.59 9.51
CA ILE A 187 5.24 9.01 9.81
C ILE A 187 6.56 9.68 10.18
N GLY A 188 7.43 9.01 10.93
CA GLY A 188 8.76 9.49 11.32
C GLY A 188 9.76 9.49 10.16
N GLY A 189 9.60 8.59 9.18
CA GLY A 189 10.44 8.50 7.99
C GLY A 189 10.01 9.39 6.82
N GLN A 190 8.73 9.79 6.75
CA GLN A 190 8.19 10.62 5.66
C GLN A 190 7.94 12.09 6.02
N SER A 191 8.25 12.54 7.23
CA SER A 191 8.23 13.97 7.57
C SER A 191 9.50 14.69 7.11
N LEU A 192 9.84 14.59 5.82
CA LEU A 192 10.58 15.67 5.17
C LEU A 192 9.54 16.69 4.70
N PRO A 193 9.57 17.95 5.16
CA PRO A 193 8.69 18.97 4.60
C PRO A 193 8.91 19.01 3.09
N SER A 194 7.82 19.00 2.32
CA SER A 194 7.86 19.11 0.86
C SER A 194 8.81 20.25 0.47
N MET A 195 9.90 19.92 -0.23
CA MET A 195 11.00 20.86 -0.54
C MET A 195 10.62 21.86 -1.64
N GLU A 196 9.33 22.12 -1.85
CA GLU A 196 8.80 23.14 -2.76
C GLU A 196 7.54 23.78 -2.19
N VAL A 197 7.69 24.51 -1.07
CA VAL A 197 6.86 25.69 -0.85
C VAL A 197 7.78 26.88 -0.98
N ALA A 198 7.90 27.38 -2.21
CA ALA A 198 8.42 28.72 -2.43
C ALA A 198 7.69 29.66 -1.46
N PRO A 199 8.41 30.51 -0.71
CA PRO A 199 7.75 31.44 0.21
C PRO A 199 6.74 32.26 -0.59
N PRO A 200 5.55 32.56 -0.04
CA PRO A 200 4.56 33.33 -0.77
C PRO A 200 5.22 34.63 -1.23
N LEU A 201 5.21 34.84 -2.56
CA LEU A 201 5.61 36.10 -3.17
C LEU A 201 4.88 37.21 -2.43
N GLY A 202 5.66 38.00 -1.68
CA GLY A 202 5.16 39.17 -0.98
C GLY A 202 4.43 40.11 -1.93
N PRO A 203 3.57 41.00 -1.40
CA PRO A 203 2.77 41.90 -2.22
C PRO A 203 3.69 42.75 -3.13
N PRO A 204 3.26 43.03 -4.38
CA PRO A 204 4.08 43.75 -5.34
C PRO A 204 4.40 45.17 -4.82
N PRO A 205 5.62 45.69 -5.06
CA PRO A 205 5.99 47.03 -4.62
C PRO A 205 5.14 48.09 -5.35
N PRO A 206 4.72 49.16 -4.66
CA PRO A 206 4.00 50.25 -5.30
C PRO A 206 4.90 50.99 -6.29
N PRO A 207 4.33 51.50 -7.40
CA PRO A 207 5.10 52.19 -8.42
C PRO A 207 5.42 53.61 -7.93
N PHE A 208 6.72 53.92 -7.92
CA PHE A 208 7.32 55.25 -7.76
C PHE A 208 7.33 55.89 -6.36
N GLY A 209 8.55 55.91 -5.78
CA GLY A 209 9.12 57.12 -5.18
C GLY A 209 9.25 57.17 -3.65
N GLY A 210 10.44 56.85 -3.12
CA GLY A 210 10.86 57.35 -1.80
C GLY A 210 11.70 56.40 -0.93
N ALA A 211 13.02 56.66 -0.91
CA ALA A 211 14.00 56.43 0.16
C ALA A 211 14.09 55.08 0.93
N THR A 212 15.21 54.39 0.68
CA THR A 212 16.10 53.70 1.64
C THR A 212 15.52 52.52 2.43
N VAL A 213 15.73 51.31 1.90
CA VAL A 213 15.70 50.06 2.67
C VAL A 213 16.90 50.03 3.61
N VAL A 214 16.65 50.27 4.90
CA VAL A 214 17.60 50.01 5.98
C VAL A 214 17.56 48.51 6.30
N TYR A 215 18.64 47.79 6.02
CA TYR A 215 18.83 46.43 6.51
C TYR A 215 19.07 46.45 8.03
N PRO A 216 18.30 45.73 8.88
CA PRO A 216 18.63 45.61 10.28
C PRO A 216 19.62 44.46 10.48
N TYR A 217 20.91 44.71 10.21
CA TYR A 217 21.98 44.00 10.93
C TYR A 217 22.42 44.90 12.07
N ALA A 218 21.59 45.00 13.11
CA ALA A 218 21.96 45.69 14.33
C ALA A 218 22.87 44.79 15.16
N ARG A 219 24.17 45.07 15.04
CA ARG A 219 25.27 44.60 15.88
C ARG A 219 24.93 44.84 17.36
N VAL A 220 24.84 43.78 18.16
CA VAL A 220 24.73 43.88 19.63
C VAL A 220 26.12 44.24 20.18
N HIS A 221 26.24 45.43 20.77
CA HIS A 221 27.36 45.80 21.64
C HIS A 221 26.90 45.77 23.11
N PRO A 222 27.79 45.42 24.06
CA PRO A 222 27.45 45.16 25.45
C PRO A 222 27.21 46.46 26.22
N GLY A 223 26.22 46.46 27.12
CA GLY A 223 25.86 47.61 27.96
C GLY A 223 26.88 47.89 29.07
N PRO A 224 26.99 49.15 29.56
CA PRO A 224 27.84 49.49 30.68
C PRO A 224 27.15 49.17 32.02
N ALA A 225 27.96 48.75 32.98
CA ALA A 225 27.59 48.53 34.38
C ALA A 225 27.21 49.84 35.07
N ILE A 226 26.20 49.77 35.94
CA ILE A 226 25.79 50.86 36.84
C ILE A 226 26.00 50.33 38.26
N TRP A 227 26.80 51.04 39.05
CA TRP A 227 26.92 50.87 40.50
C TRP A 227 26.03 51.91 41.16
N ASP A 228 25.26 51.48 42.16
CA ASP A 228 25.12 52.12 43.48
C ASP A 228 24.72 51.05 44.50
#